data_AF-A0A9X2HGD9-F1
#
_entry.id   AF-A0A9X2HGD9-F1
#
_cell.length_a   1.000
_cell.length_b   1.000
_cell.length_c   1.000
_cell.angle_alpha   90.00
_cell.angle_beta   90.00
_cell.angle_gamma   90.00
#
_symmetry.space_group_name_H-M   'P 1'
#
loop_
_entity.id
_entity.type
_entity.pdbx_description
1 polymer ?
#
loop_
_entity_poly.entity_id
_entity_poly.type
_entity_poly.pdbx_seq_one_letter_code
_entity_poly.pdbx_strand_id
1 'polypeptide(L)'
;MSGQLFRHKFDGRDVWLATSRVEFKIDGKDGWANGCRAYDLDAPAAPTTEAVSGWVGKGPSGVTGAGNAAKLHWEPWQDGVTLEITYVPRDNPLGAQFGIQGLILVSQAIGGF
;
A
#
# COMPACT_ATOMS: atom_id res chain seq x y z
N MET A 1 8.47 -4.92 -17.24
CA MET A 1 7.59 -4.25 -16.27
C MET A 1 6.67 -3.31 -17.02
N SER A 2 5.36 -3.42 -16.81
CA SER A 2 4.37 -2.49 -17.36
C SER A 2 3.61 -1.83 -16.22
N GLY A 3 3.07 -0.62 -16.43
CA GLY A 3 2.34 0.11 -15.40
C GLY A 3 1.73 1.40 -15.91
N GLN A 4 0.81 1.97 -15.11
CA GLN A 4 0.13 3.22 -15.41
C GLN A 4 0.04 4.07 -14.13
N LEU A 5 0.14 5.38 -14.29
CA LEU A 5 -0.06 6.36 -13.23
C LEU A 5 -1.31 7.17 -13.54
N PHE A 6 -2.23 7.22 -12.59
CA PHE A 6 -3.45 8.03 -12.65
C PHE A 6 -3.44 9.04 -11.50
N ARG A 7 -4.10 10.17 -11.69
CA ARG A 7 -4.30 11.19 -10.66
C ARG A 7 -5.78 11.55 -10.57
N HIS A 8 -6.29 11.64 -9.36
CA HIS A 8 -7.66 12.11 -9.10
C HIS A 8 -7.72 12.97 -7.84
N LYS A 9 -8.76 13.79 -7.70
CA LYS A 9 -8.98 14.61 -6.50
C LYS A 9 -10.01 13.96 -5.58
N PHE A 10 -9.67 13.76 -4.32
CA PHE A 10 -10.58 13.32 -3.26
C PHE A 10 -10.54 14.33 -2.12
N ASP A 11 -11.70 14.88 -1.74
CA ASP A 11 -11.82 15.91 -0.70
C ASP A 11 -10.82 17.07 -0.88
N GLY A 12 -10.64 17.52 -2.12
CA GLY A 12 -9.72 18.60 -2.50
C GLY A 12 -8.23 18.22 -2.62
N ARG A 13 -7.85 17.02 -2.18
CA ARG A 13 -6.46 16.52 -2.17
C ARG A 13 -6.19 15.64 -3.38
N ASP A 14 -4.95 15.66 -3.86
CA ASP A 14 -4.54 14.85 -5.00
C ASP A 14 -4.10 13.46 -4.55
N VAL A 15 -4.75 12.43 -5.11
CA VAL A 15 -4.38 11.02 -4.91
C VAL A 15 -3.84 10.45 -6.21
N TRP A 16 -2.69 9.79 -6.13
CA TRP A 16 -2.03 9.15 -7.26
C TRP A 16 -2.21 7.64 -7.20
N LEU A 17 -2.69 7.02 -8.27
CA LEU A 17 -2.82 5.56 -8.39
C LEU A 17 -1.77 5.03 -9.37
N ALA A 18 -0.87 4.17 -8.89
CA ALA A 18 0.13 3.49 -9.71
C ALA A 18 -0.18 2.00 -9.80
N THR A 19 -0.42 1.50 -11.02
CA THR A 19 -0.53 0.06 -11.28
C THR A 19 0.76 -0.46 -11.88
N SER A 20 1.11 -1.71 -11.59
CA SER A 20 2.32 -2.35 -12.12
C SER A 20 2.12 -3.85 -12.29
N ARG A 21 2.73 -4.42 -13.33
CA ARG A 21 2.93 -5.86 -13.50
C ARG A 21 4.39 -6.17 -13.78
N VAL A 22 4.92 -7.13 -13.05
CA VAL A 22 6.26 -7.69 -13.21
C VAL A 22 6.11 -9.18 -13.47
N GLU A 23 6.79 -9.66 -14.50
CA GLU A 23 6.93 -11.09 -14.80
C GLU A 23 8.36 -11.47 -14.44
N PHE A 24 8.54 -12.64 -13.84
CA PHE A 24 9.83 -13.11 -13.34
C PHE A 24 9.92 -14.64 -13.45
N LYS A 25 11.14 -15.17 -13.32
CA LYS A 25 11.39 -16.62 -13.24
C LYS A 25 12.05 -16.98 -11.93
N ILE A 26 11.51 -17.98 -11.24
CA ILE A 26 12.10 -18.59 -10.04
C ILE A 26 12.25 -20.09 -10.32
N ASP A 27 13.48 -20.61 -10.21
CA ASP A 27 13.80 -22.03 -10.41
C ASP A 27 13.24 -22.61 -11.73
N GLY A 28 13.32 -21.82 -12.81
CA GLY A 28 12.86 -22.21 -14.14
C GLY A 28 11.35 -22.10 -14.38
N LYS A 29 10.57 -21.73 -13.37
CA LYS A 29 9.12 -21.53 -13.45
C LYS A 29 8.77 -20.06 -13.68
N ASP A 30 7.79 -19.81 -14.55
CA ASP A 30 7.27 -18.47 -14.80
C ASP A 30 6.36 -18.01 -13.67
N GLY A 31 6.60 -16.80 -13.18
CA GLY A 31 5.83 -16.15 -12.14
C GLY A 31 5.51 -14.71 -12.50
N TRP A 32 4.58 -14.12 -11.76
CA TRP A 32 4.18 -12.73 -11.92
C TRP A 32 3.80 -12.10 -10.60
N ALA A 33 3.96 -10.78 -10.53
CA ALA A 33 3.48 -9.92 -9.46
C ALA A 33 2.71 -8.74 -10.04
N ASN A 34 1.52 -8.49 -9.52
CA ASN A 34 0.76 -7.28 -9.75
C ASN A 34 0.83 -6.40 -8.51
N GLY A 35 0.92 -5.09 -8.70
CA GLY A 35 0.85 -4.12 -7.62
C GLY A 35 -0.03 -2.94 -8.00
N CYS A 36 -0.83 -2.47 -7.05
CA CYS A 36 -1.61 -1.25 -7.13
C CYS A 36 -1.28 -0.40 -5.91
N ARG A 37 -0.91 0.87 -6.11
CA ARG A 37 -0.55 1.78 -5.02
C ARG A 37 -1.30 3.09 -5.15
N ALA A 38 -2.01 3.50 -4.09
CA ALA A 38 -2.61 4.82 -3.99
C ALA A 38 -1.79 5.67 -3.02
N TYR A 39 -1.35 6.85 -3.45
CA TYR A 39 -0.58 7.79 -2.65
C TYR A 39 -1.37 9.05 -2.39
N ASP A 40 -1.45 9.42 -1.12
CA ASP A 40 -2.00 10.66 -0.61
C ASP A 40 -0.91 11.33 0.24
N LEU A 41 -0.05 12.07 -0.45
CA LEU A 41 1.19 12.64 0.09
C LEU A 41 0.95 13.77 1.11
N ASP A 42 -0.27 14.27 1.14
CA ASP A 42 -0.74 15.39 1.96
C ASP A 42 -1.71 14.94 3.06
N ALA A 43 -1.80 13.63 3.32
CA ALA A 43 -2.59 13.10 4.42
C ALA A 43 -2.13 13.69 5.77
N PRO A 44 -3.02 14.35 6.53
CA PRO A 44 -2.64 15.03 7.76
C PRO A 44 -2.39 14.08 8.93
N ALA A 45 -2.93 12.86 8.88
CA ALA A 45 -2.79 11.83 9.91
C ALA A 45 -3.03 10.44 9.33
N ALA A 46 -2.61 9.41 10.07
CA ALA A 46 -3.00 8.04 9.80
C ALA A 46 -4.51 7.86 10.04
N PRO A 47 -5.22 7.07 9.21
CA PRO A 47 -6.57 6.64 9.54
C PRO A 47 -6.56 5.72 10.76
N THR A 48 -7.62 5.74 11.56
CA THR A 48 -7.72 4.86 12.73
C THR A 48 -7.86 3.40 12.28
N THR A 49 -7.34 2.47 13.08
CA THR A 49 -7.49 1.02 12.79
C THR A 49 -8.95 0.63 12.67
N GLU A 50 -9.84 1.22 13.48
CA GLU A 50 -11.28 0.99 13.42
C GLU A 50 -11.90 1.43 12.09
N ALA A 51 -11.60 2.66 11.64
CA ALA A 51 -12.10 3.17 10.36
C ALA A 51 -11.63 2.31 9.18
N VAL A 52 -10.34 1.94 9.18
CA VAL A 52 -9.78 1.08 8.14
C VAL A 52 -10.38 -0.31 8.19
N SER A 53 -10.53 -0.92 9.38
CA SER A 53 -11.11 -2.26 9.51
C SER A 53 -12.57 -2.28 9.05
N GLY A 54 -13.32 -1.21 9.31
CA GLY A 54 -14.68 -1.02 8.79
C GLY A 54 -14.72 -0.93 7.27
N TRP A 55 -13.79 -0.18 6.67
CA TRP A 55 -13.67 -0.07 5.20
C TRP A 55 -13.23 -1.40 4.54
N VAL A 56 -12.22 -2.08 5.10
CA VAL A 56 -11.72 -3.36 4.58
C VAL A 56 -12.73 -4.49 4.84
N GLY A 57 -13.56 -4.36 5.87
CA GLY A 57 -14.54 -5.35 6.32
C GLY A 57 -13.98 -6.39 7.31
N LYS A 58 -12.71 -6.26 7.72
CA LYS A 58 -12.07 -7.13 8.74
C LYS A 58 -10.86 -6.46 9.38
N GLY A 59 -10.50 -6.89 10.59
CA GLY A 59 -9.30 -6.44 11.28
C GLY A 59 -8.00 -6.83 10.55
N PRO A 60 -6.91 -6.05 10.70
CA PRO A 60 -5.61 -6.37 10.11
C PRO A 60 -5.01 -7.65 10.70
N SER A 61 -4.28 -8.40 9.87
CA SER A 61 -3.46 -9.52 10.35
C SER A 61 -2.15 -9.04 10.99
N GLY A 62 -1.72 -7.80 10.72
CA GLY A 62 -0.56 -7.19 11.33
C GLY A 62 -0.69 -5.69 11.53
N VAL A 63 -0.17 -5.20 12.66
CA VAL A 63 -0.07 -3.77 12.98
C VAL A 63 1.37 -3.49 13.40
N THR A 64 1.99 -2.45 12.84
CA THR A 64 3.33 -2.00 13.21
C THR A 64 3.34 -0.49 13.32
N GLY A 65 3.95 0.03 14.38
CA GLY A 65 4.14 1.46 14.60
C GLY A 65 5.61 1.81 14.80
N ALA A 66 6.01 3.01 14.38
CA ALA A 66 7.35 3.53 14.57
C ALA A 66 7.28 5.06 14.75
N GLY A 67 7.32 5.52 16.00
CA GLY A 67 7.05 6.92 16.34
C GLY A 67 5.62 7.29 15.96
N ASN A 68 5.46 8.32 15.13
CA ASN A 68 4.17 8.77 14.57
C ASN A 68 3.82 8.13 13.22
N ALA A 69 4.62 7.18 12.72
CA ALA A 69 4.29 6.37 11.55
C ALA A 69 3.53 5.10 11.95
N ALA A 70 2.64 4.64 11.07
CA ALA A 70 1.83 3.45 11.28
C ALA A 70 1.71 2.62 10.02
N LYS A 71 1.62 1.30 10.19
CA LYS A 71 1.40 0.34 9.12
C LYS A 71 0.37 -0.69 9.57
N LEU A 72 -0.66 -0.87 8.74
CA LEU A 72 -1.68 -1.90 8.88
C LEU A 72 -1.56 -2.85 7.69
N HIS A 73 -1.71 -4.14 7.92
CA HIS A 73 -1.47 -5.16 6.92
C HIS A 73 -2.51 -6.29 7.01
N TRP A 74 -2.92 -6.82 5.85
CA TRP A 74 -3.77 -7.99 5.68
C TRP A 74 -3.15 -8.96 4.67
N GLU A 75 -2.80 -10.14 5.14
CA GLU A 75 -2.33 -11.26 4.30
C GLU A 75 -2.98 -12.56 4.78
N PRO A 76 -3.91 -13.13 4.00
CA PRO A 76 -4.52 -12.54 2.80
C PRO A 76 -5.57 -11.45 3.13
N TRP A 77 -5.66 -10.39 2.31
CA TRP A 77 -6.84 -9.53 2.24
C TRP A 77 -7.97 -10.20 1.46
N GLN A 78 -7.63 -10.65 0.24
CA GLN A 78 -8.41 -11.53 -0.64
C GLN A 78 -7.52 -12.72 -1.00
N ASP A 79 -8.09 -13.77 -1.59
CA ASP A 79 -7.33 -14.95 -2.00
C ASP A 79 -6.14 -14.56 -2.90
N GLY A 80 -4.92 -14.85 -2.42
CA GLY A 80 -3.68 -14.52 -3.13
C GLY A 80 -3.34 -13.03 -3.21
N VAL A 81 -4.01 -12.16 -2.43
CA VAL A 81 -3.79 -10.71 -2.43
C VAL A 81 -3.46 -10.19 -1.03
N THR A 82 -2.36 -9.47 -0.91
CA THR A 82 -1.97 -8.72 0.28
C THR A 82 -2.45 -7.27 0.16
N LEU A 83 -2.94 -6.70 1.26
CA LEU A 83 -3.23 -5.28 1.40
C LEU A 83 -2.38 -4.68 2.51
N GLU A 84 -1.83 -3.51 2.26
CA GLU A 84 -1.08 -2.72 3.22
C GLU A 84 -1.54 -1.27 3.17
N ILE A 85 -1.69 -0.65 4.34
CA ILE A 85 -1.92 0.78 4.48
C ILE A 85 -0.84 1.33 5.41
N THR A 86 0.01 2.19 4.87
CA THR A 86 1.14 2.77 5.56
C THR A 86 0.97 4.28 5.60
N TYR A 87 1.11 4.88 6.79
CA TYR A 87 1.19 6.31 6.98
C TYR A 87 2.57 6.68 7.50
N VAL A 88 3.25 7.59 6.79
CA VAL A 88 4.51 8.18 7.23
C VAL A 88 4.39 9.71 7.15
N PRO A 89 4.34 10.42 8.30
CA PRO A 89 4.25 11.87 8.29
C PRO A 89 5.53 12.51 7.73
N ARG A 90 5.42 13.74 7.20
CA ARG A 90 6.49 14.42 6.45
C ARG A 90 7.80 14.58 7.21
N ASP A 91 7.71 14.68 8.53
CA ASP A 91 8.83 14.90 9.44
C ASP A 91 9.43 13.61 10.02
N ASN A 92 8.85 12.44 9.70
CA ASN A 92 9.35 11.17 10.19
C ASN A 92 10.62 10.73 9.43
N PRO A 93 11.70 10.34 10.13
CA PRO A 93 12.95 9.88 9.49
C PRO A 93 12.78 8.72 8.50
N LEU A 94 11.77 7.87 8.68
CA LEU A 94 11.47 6.77 7.77
C LEU A 94 11.18 7.26 6.35
N GLY A 95 10.63 8.47 6.20
CA GLY A 95 10.33 9.02 4.88
C GLY A 95 11.58 9.31 4.07
N ALA A 96 12.62 9.85 4.69
CA ALA A 96 13.92 10.03 4.03
C ALA A 96 14.64 8.70 3.81
N GLN A 97 14.57 7.77 4.78
CA GLN A 97 15.27 6.50 4.73
C GLN A 97 14.75 5.55 3.64
N PHE A 98 13.42 5.50 3.46
CA PHE A 98 12.76 4.52 2.59
C PHE A 98 12.03 5.16 1.40
N GLY A 99 12.04 6.50 1.28
CA GLY A 99 11.36 7.22 0.20
C GLY A 99 9.84 7.12 0.26
N ILE A 100 9.26 6.95 1.46
CA ILE A 100 7.82 6.78 1.67
C ILE A 100 7.25 7.94 2.51
N GLN A 101 6.27 8.68 1.98
CA GLN A 101 5.67 9.82 2.68
C GLN A 101 4.16 9.87 2.43
N GLY A 102 3.43 10.34 3.44
CA GLY A 102 1.98 10.46 3.43
C GLY A 102 1.28 9.14 3.71
N LEU A 103 0.03 9.04 3.27
CA LEU A 103 -0.76 7.82 3.34
C LEU A 103 -0.60 7.05 2.03
N ILE A 104 -0.21 5.79 2.14
CA ILE A 104 0.07 4.91 1.03
C ILE A 104 -0.75 3.64 1.22
N LEU A 105 -1.65 3.36 0.29
CA LEU A 105 -2.36 2.10 0.21
C LEU A 105 -1.72 1.25 -0.87
N VAL A 106 -1.49 -0.02 -0.57
CA VAL A 106 -0.82 -0.95 -1.48
C VAL A 106 -1.59 -2.26 -1.50
N SER A 107 -2.06 -2.68 -2.67
CA SER A 107 -2.50 -4.06 -2.88
C SER A 107 -1.56 -4.78 -3.84
N GLN A 108 -1.21 -6.02 -3.51
CA GLN A 108 -0.28 -6.83 -4.28
C GLN A 108 -0.81 -8.25 -4.42
N ALA A 109 -0.63 -8.82 -5.60
CA ALA A 109 -0.96 -10.21 -5.87
C ALA A 109 0.24 -10.87 -6.56
N ILE A 110 0.56 -12.09 -6.17
CA ILE A 110 1.61 -12.91 -6.76
C ILE A 110 0.97 -14.21 -7.25
N GLY A 111 1.40 -14.69 -8.42
CA GLY A 111 0.96 -15.97 -8.95
C GLY A 111 1.85 -16.50 -10.06
N GLY A 112 1.51 -17.68 -10.58
CA GLY A 112 2.34 -18.43 -11.52
C GLY A 112 3.35 -19.32 -10.80
N PHE A 113 3.41 -20.60 -11.19
CA PHE A 113 4.34 -21.63 -10.68
C PHE A 113 4.46 -22.78 -11.68
#